data_AF-A0A2K3M2S8-F1
#
_entry.id   AF-A0A2K3M2S8-F1
#
_cell.length_a   1.000
_cell.length_b   1.000
_cell.length_c   1.000
_cell.angle_alpha   90.00
_cell.angle_beta   90.00
_cell.angle_gamma   90.00
#
_symmetry.space_group_name_H-M   'P 1'
#
loop_
_entity.id
_entity.type
_entity.pdbx_description
1 polymer ?
#
loop_
_entity_poly.entity_id
_entity_poly.type
_entity_poly.pdbx_seq_one_letter_code
_entity_poly.pdbx_strand_id
1 'polypeptide(L)'
;MYREVANIAQWDDEQIEYIKEKVTEEGRQEDLKKGKAPEQVVLDEAAFLLDLASIEGNWDDYLEQIAKCYAEGGLNDIAKFILYQ
;
A
#
# COMPACT_ATOMS: atom_id res chain seq x y z
N MET A 1 8.56 17.40 -5.17
CA MET A 1 7.13 17.08 -5.24
C MET A 1 6.75 15.86 -4.39
N TYR A 2 7.69 14.99 -3.97
CA TYR A 2 7.43 14.01 -2.89
C TYR A 2 7.93 14.45 -1.50
N ARG A 3 8.95 15.32 -1.45
CA ARG A 3 9.56 15.82 -0.21
C ARG A 3 8.58 16.53 0.72
N GLU A 4 7.56 17.22 0.23
CA GLU A 4 6.60 17.90 1.11
C GLU A 4 5.70 16.90 1.84
N VAL A 5 5.18 15.90 1.13
CA VAL A 5 4.35 14.83 1.71
C VAL A 5 5.18 13.97 2.65
N ALA A 6 6.37 13.55 2.23
CA ALA A 6 7.31 12.83 3.10
C ALA A 6 7.70 13.65 4.34
N ASN A 7 7.97 14.96 4.20
CA ASN A 7 8.26 15.83 5.34
C ASN A 7 7.06 15.98 6.30
N ILE A 8 5.83 16.05 5.79
CA ILE A 8 4.61 16.08 6.62
C ILE A 8 4.47 14.76 7.40
N ALA A 9 4.73 13.63 6.74
CA ALA A 9 4.73 12.31 7.36
C ALA A 9 5.94 12.07 8.29
N GLN A 10 6.91 12.99 8.30
CA GLN A 10 8.22 12.84 8.95
C GLN A 10 8.97 11.58 8.49
N TRP A 11 8.86 11.26 7.20
CA TRP A 11 9.50 10.12 6.60
C TRP A 11 10.87 10.45 6.06
N ASP A 12 11.84 9.63 6.43
CA ASP A 12 13.17 9.60 5.83
C ASP A 12 13.25 8.59 4.66
N ASP A 13 14.40 8.56 4.00
CA ASP A 13 14.64 7.66 2.87
C ASP A 13 14.59 6.18 3.29
N GLU A 14 14.90 5.84 4.55
CA GLU A 14 14.85 4.46 5.07
C GLU A 14 13.41 3.98 5.20
N GLN A 15 12.51 4.84 5.67
CA GLN A 15 11.08 4.53 5.76
C GLN A 15 10.45 4.34 4.37
N ILE A 16 10.84 5.15 3.39
CA ILE A 16 10.37 5.00 2.01
C ILE A 16 10.84 3.66 1.43
N GLU A 17 12.11 3.30 1.61
CA GLU A 17 12.63 2.01 1.13
C GLU A 17 12.00 0.81 1.84
N TYR A 18 11.74 0.91 3.14
CA TYR A 18 11.02 -0.13 3.89
C TYR A 18 9.63 -0.40 3.30
N ILE A 19 8.88 0.65 2.95
CA ILE A 19 7.54 0.52 2.39
C ILE A 19 7.58 -0.07 0.99
N LYS A 20 8.56 0.35 0.16
CA LYS A 20 8.80 -0.28 -1.14
C LYS A 20 9.12 -1.77 -1.02
N GLU A 21 9.91 -2.17 -0.02
CA GLU A 21 10.16 -3.59 0.26
C GLU A 21 8.86 -4.31 0.66
N LYS A 22 8.02 -3.68 1.48
CA LYS A 22 6.78 -4.29 1.98
C LYS A 22 5.72 -4.56 0.92
N VAL A 23 5.69 -3.80 -0.17
CA VAL A 23 4.77 -4.03 -1.30
C VAL A 23 5.26 -5.07 -2.31
N THR A 24 6.41 -5.70 -2.06
CA THR A 24 6.91 -6.83 -2.87
C THR A 24 6.30 -8.16 -2.44
N GLU A 25 6.36 -9.16 -3.31
CA GLU A 25 5.96 -10.52 -2.97
C GLU A 25 6.81 -11.09 -1.82
N GLU A 26 8.12 -10.80 -1.80
CA GLU A 26 9.00 -11.20 -0.70
C GLU A 26 8.53 -10.60 0.64
N GLY A 27 8.17 -9.31 0.65
CA GLY A 27 7.62 -8.61 1.81
C GLY A 27 6.31 -9.25 2.31
N ARG A 28 5.41 -9.58 1.37
CA ARG A 28 4.16 -10.30 1.65
C ARG A 28 4.41 -11.66 2.30
N GLN A 29 5.33 -12.45 1.73
CA GLN A 29 5.69 -13.77 2.27
C GLN A 29 6.37 -13.68 3.64
N GLU A 30 7.17 -12.64 3.88
CA GLU A 30 7.79 -12.41 5.19
C GLU A 30 6.73 -12.16 6.29
N ASP A 31 5.73 -11.34 5.99
CA ASP A 31 4.66 -11.02 6.92
C ASP A 31 3.76 -12.22 7.23
N LEU A 32 3.49 -13.07 6.23
CA LEU A 32 2.81 -14.36 6.43
C LEU A 32 3.64 -15.30 7.32
N LYS A 33 4.97 -15.38 7.11
CA LYS A 33 5.87 -16.20 7.95
C LYS A 33 5.91 -15.69 9.40
N LYS A 34 5.73 -14.39 9.61
CA LYS A 34 5.60 -13.78 10.95
C LYS A 34 4.25 -14.08 11.61
N GLY A 35 3.32 -14.74 10.92
CA GLY A 35 2.04 -15.19 11.45
C GLY A 35 0.92 -14.15 11.34
N LYS A 36 1.09 -13.11 10.51
CA LYS A 36 -0.02 -12.20 10.19
C LYS A 36 -1.12 -12.95 9.44
N ALA A 37 -2.37 -12.57 9.68
CA ALA A 37 -3.49 -13.12 8.91
C ALA A 37 -3.41 -12.65 7.45
N PRO A 38 -3.75 -13.48 6.45
CA PRO A 38 -3.68 -13.10 5.04
C PRO A 38 -4.41 -11.80 4.70
N GLU A 39 -5.57 -11.58 5.33
CA GLU A 39 -6.38 -10.37 5.15
C GLU A 39 -5.66 -9.13 5.72
N GLN A 40 -4.94 -9.28 6.84
CA GLN A 40 -4.13 -8.19 7.38
C GLN A 40 -2.96 -7.85 6.46
N VAL A 41 -2.29 -8.86 5.89
CA VAL A 41 -1.15 -8.63 5.00
C VAL A 41 -1.56 -7.83 3.76
N VAL A 42 -2.69 -8.17 3.12
CA VAL A 42 -3.15 -7.44 1.93
C VAL A 42 -3.68 -6.05 2.26
N LEU A 43 -4.27 -5.84 3.44
CA LEU A 43 -4.71 -4.50 3.87
C LEU A 43 -3.53 -3.61 4.29
N ASP A 44 -2.49 -4.17 4.90
CA ASP A 44 -1.22 -3.48 5.14
C ASP A 44 -0.57 -3.07 3.80
N GLU A 45 -0.56 -3.98 2.80
CA GLU A 45 -0.09 -3.68 1.44
C GLU A 45 -0.88 -2.53 0.80
N ALA A 46 -2.21 -2.51 0.94
CA ALA A 46 -3.03 -1.40 0.47
C ALA A 46 -2.63 -0.05 1.10
N ALA A 47 -2.35 -0.04 2.41
CA ALA A 47 -1.90 1.16 3.11
C ALA A 47 -0.55 1.65 2.59
N PHE A 48 0.41 0.74 2.41
CA PHE A 48 1.72 1.07 1.85
C PHE A 48 1.65 1.63 0.44
N LEU A 49 0.77 1.09 -0.42
CA LEU A 49 0.55 1.60 -1.77
C LEU A 49 -0.07 3.01 -1.77
N LEU A 50 -0.99 3.29 -0.85
CA LEU A 50 -1.58 4.63 -0.66
C LEU A 50 -0.52 5.66 -0.26
N ASP A 51 0.39 5.26 0.63
CA ASP A 51 1.48 6.11 1.08
C ASP A 51 2.48 6.39 -0.06
N LEU A 52 2.84 5.36 -0.84
CA LEU A 52 3.70 5.53 -2.02
C LEU A 52 3.05 6.43 -3.08
N ALA A 53 1.77 6.22 -3.40
CA ALA A 53 1.02 7.07 -4.32
C ALA A 53 1.02 8.55 -3.88
N SER A 54 0.89 8.79 -2.56
CA SER A 54 0.92 10.13 -1.97
C SER A 54 2.28 10.79 -2.09
N ILE A 55 3.36 10.01 -1.88
CA ILE A 55 4.74 10.48 -2.00
C ILE A 55 5.05 10.77 -3.46
N GLU A 56 4.85 9.80 -4.35
CA GLU A 56 5.18 9.96 -5.77
C GLU A 56 4.28 10.97 -6.48
N GLY A 57 3.13 11.30 -5.89
CA GLY A 57 2.18 12.26 -6.44
C GLY A 57 1.43 11.71 -7.65
N ASN A 58 1.37 10.38 -7.79
CA ASN A 58 0.67 9.69 -8.85
C ASN A 58 -0.26 8.64 -8.26
N TRP A 59 -1.54 8.98 -8.15
CA TRP A 59 -2.57 8.09 -7.59
C TRP A 59 -3.09 7.08 -8.61
N ASP A 60 -3.21 7.51 -9.88
CA ASP A 60 -3.85 6.72 -10.93
C ASP A 60 -3.11 5.41 -11.19
N ASP A 61 -1.77 5.42 -11.12
CA ASP A 61 -0.92 4.23 -11.32
C ASP A 61 -1.14 3.14 -10.24
N TYR A 62 -1.67 3.52 -9.07
CA TYR A 62 -1.83 2.62 -7.92
C TYR A 62 -3.27 2.12 -7.73
N LEU A 63 -4.27 2.75 -8.35
CA LEU A 63 -5.70 2.48 -8.10
C LEU A 63 -6.06 1.00 -8.29
N GLU A 64 -5.57 0.36 -9.35
CA GLU A 64 -5.85 -1.05 -9.63
C GLU A 64 -5.27 -1.97 -8.55
N GLN A 65 -4.03 -1.73 -8.13
CA GLN A 65 -3.37 -2.56 -7.13
C GLN A 65 -3.99 -2.37 -5.74
N ILE A 66 -4.29 -1.13 -5.35
CA ILE A 66 -4.97 -0.83 -4.09
C ILE A 66 -6.36 -1.50 -4.08
N ALA A 67 -7.14 -1.37 -5.16
CA ALA A 67 -8.46 -2.01 -5.23
C ALA A 67 -8.37 -3.54 -5.13
N LYS A 68 -7.36 -4.15 -5.76
CA LYS A 68 -7.10 -5.59 -5.64
C LYS A 68 -6.82 -5.99 -4.19
N CYS A 69 -6.00 -5.25 -3.45
CA CYS A 69 -5.73 -5.51 -2.04
C CYS A 69 -7.01 -5.48 -1.19
N TYR A 70 -7.89 -4.49 -1.39
CA TYR A 70 -9.19 -4.43 -0.70
C TYR A 70 -10.10 -5.61 -1.06
N ALA A 71 -10.10 -6.05 -2.32
CA ALA A 71 -10.88 -7.22 -2.74
C ALA A 71 -10.34 -8.52 -2.10
N GLU A 72 -9.02 -8.72 -2.08
CA GLU A 72 -8.38 -9.85 -1.40
C GLU A 72 -8.61 -9.84 0.12
N GLY A 73 -8.71 -8.65 0.73
CA GLY A 73 -9.10 -8.47 2.13
C GLY A 73 -10.59 -8.64 2.42
N GLY A 74 -11.40 -9.01 1.42
CA GLY A 74 -12.85 -9.23 1.56
C GLY A 74 -13.71 -7.96 1.50
N LEU A 75 -13.11 -6.79 1.25
CA LEU A 75 -13.78 -5.48 1.21
C LEU A 75 -14.14 -5.09 -0.23
N ASN A 76 -14.95 -5.93 -0.88
CA ASN A 76 -15.31 -5.77 -2.30
C ASN A 76 -15.99 -4.43 -2.63
N ASP A 77 -16.77 -3.85 -1.73
CA ASP A 77 -17.42 -2.57 -1.98
C ASP A 77 -16.43 -1.40 -1.93
N ILE A 78 -15.39 -1.50 -1.11
CA ILE A 78 -14.29 -0.53 -1.10
C ILE A 78 -13.46 -0.65 -2.38
N ALA A 79 -13.15 -1.88 -2.82
CA ALA A 79 -12.47 -2.10 -4.09
C ALA A 79 -13.22 -1.45 -5.28
N LYS A 80 -14.55 -1.61 -5.34
CA LYS A 80 -15.39 -0.95 -6.35
C LYS A 80 -15.40 0.57 -6.22
N PHE A 81 -15.44 1.08 -4.98
CA PHE A 81 -15.41 2.52 -4.72
C PHE A 81 -14.11 3.16 -5.20
N ILE A 82 -12.97 2.51 -4.98
CA ILE A 82 -11.66 3.00 -5.42
C ILE A 82 -11.57 3.12 -6.94
N LEU A 83 -12.20 2.20 -7.67
CA LEU A 83 -12.24 2.20 -9.14
C LEU A 83 -13.39 3.03 -9.72
N TYR A 84 -14.16 3.73 -8.90
CA TYR A 84 -15.31 4.50 -9.35
C TYR A 84 -14.87 5.80 -10.05
N GLN A 85 -15.47 6.11 -11.20
CA GLN A 85 -15.22 7.32 -12.00
C GLN A 85 -16.51 8.11 -12.22
#